data_AF-F0SPJ6-F1
#
_entry.id   AF-F0SPJ6-F1
#
_cell.length_a   1.000
_cell.length_b   1.000
_cell.length_c   1.000
_cell.angle_alpha   90.00
_cell.angle_beta   90.00
_cell.angle_gamma   90.00
#
_symmetry.space_group_name_H-M   'P 1'
#
loop_
_entity.id
_entity.type
_entity.pdbx_description
1 polymer ?
#
loop_
_entity_poly.entity_id
_entity_poly.type
_entity_poly.pdbx_seq_one_letter_code
_entity_poly.pdbx_strand_id
1 'polypeptide(L)'
;MDAEEQTNIVIIAGPVLPAALSYLKRMRKVNNLTSTALRRAVRSLSNDADEQLAELRDLGCAVGVDELALQFHDQALLAKQLNELGEINDEELETVRRIDSLLDRMSGEVNAHLWTGDALRTSPQWAQVRGLAQEFLTLHD
;
A
#
# COMPACT_ATOMS: atom_id res chain seq x y z
N MET A 1 -17.22 2.54 49.31
CA MET A 1 -17.78 2.70 47.95
C MET A 1 -16.63 3.28 47.16
N ASP A 2 -15.81 2.36 46.67
CA ASP A 2 -14.40 2.57 46.40
C ASP A 2 -14.17 3.31 45.08
N ALA A 3 -13.15 4.16 45.13
CA ALA A 3 -12.64 4.95 44.03
C ALA A 3 -11.56 4.17 43.27
N GLU A 4 -11.61 4.30 41.94
CA GLU A 4 -10.51 4.35 40.97
C GLU A 4 -9.31 3.42 41.13
N GLU A 5 -9.15 2.49 40.18
CA GLU A 5 -7.87 1.85 39.88
C GLU A 5 -7.43 2.23 38.46
N GLN A 6 -6.57 3.26 38.36
CA GLN A 6 -5.83 3.60 37.16
C GLN A 6 -4.61 2.68 37.05
N THR A 7 -4.64 1.76 36.09
CA THR A 7 -3.49 0.89 35.81
C THR A 7 -2.44 1.64 34.99
N ASN A 8 -1.40 2.11 35.68
CA ASN A 8 -0.18 2.66 35.09
C ASN A 8 0.65 1.53 34.47
N ILE A 9 0.74 1.46 33.14
CA ILE A 9 1.67 0.55 32.44
C ILE A 9 3.06 1.22 32.41
N VAL A 10 3.97 0.73 33.25
CA VAL A 10 5.38 1.08 33.21
C VAL A 10 6.06 0.25 32.13
N ILE A 11 6.44 0.86 31.01
CA ILE A 11 7.30 0.24 29.99
C ILE A 11 8.75 0.31 30.49
N ILE A 12 9.26 -0.81 31.00
CA ILE A 12 10.68 -0.95 31.35
C ILE A 12 11.44 -1.42 30.10
N ALA A 13 12.34 -0.58 29.60
CA ALA A 13 13.28 -0.90 28.54
C ALA A 13 14.29 -1.96 29.05
N GLY A 14 14.09 -3.22 28.66
CA GLY A 14 15.02 -4.33 28.84
C GLY A 14 15.28 -5.05 27.51
N PRO A 15 16.38 -5.81 27.38
CA PRO A 15 16.76 -6.44 26.12
C PRO A 15 15.69 -7.45 25.69
N VAL A 16 15.24 -7.33 24.44
CA VAL A 16 14.25 -8.24 23.85
C VAL A 16 14.86 -9.64 23.78
N LEU A 17 14.42 -10.52 24.69
CA LEU A 17 14.89 -11.91 24.73
C LEU A 17 14.56 -12.65 23.41
N PRO A 18 15.36 -13.63 22.96
CA PRO A 18 15.12 -14.40 21.74
C PRO A 18 13.73 -15.05 21.63
N ALA A 19 13.06 -15.26 22.78
CA ALA A 19 11.70 -15.76 22.87
C ALA A 19 10.66 -14.74 22.34
N ALA A 20 10.86 -13.44 22.54
CA ALA A 20 9.98 -12.40 22.00
C ALA A 20 10.11 -12.31 20.47
N LEU A 21 11.32 -12.47 19.93
CA LEU A 21 11.53 -12.54 18.47
C LEU A 21 10.86 -13.78 17.85
N SER A 22 10.91 -14.91 18.55
CA SER A 22 10.25 -16.15 18.14
C SER A 22 8.72 -16.05 18.25
N TYR A 23 8.22 -15.37 19.27
CA TYR A 23 6.80 -15.09 19.48
C TYR A 23 6.24 -14.14 18.41
N LEU A 24 6.97 -13.06 18.09
CA LEU A 24 6.65 -12.13 17.00
C LEU A 24 6.66 -12.83 15.63
N LYS A 25 7.66 -13.68 15.36
CA LYS A 25 7.67 -14.54 14.15
C LYS A 25 6.50 -15.54 14.11
N ARG A 26 6.04 -16.03 15.26
CA ARG A 26 4.88 -16.94 15.36
C ARG A 26 3.56 -16.20 15.13
N MET A 27 3.42 -14.98 15.65
CA MET A 27 2.27 -14.11 15.36
C MET A 27 2.24 -13.63 13.90
N ARG A 28 3.41 -13.42 13.27
CA ARG A 28 3.54 -13.20 11.81
C ARG A 28 2.94 -14.34 10.97
N LYS A 29 2.82 -15.54 11.53
CA LYS A 29 2.20 -16.70 10.87
C LYS A 29 0.69 -16.82 11.15
N VAL A 30 0.19 -16.16 12.21
CA VAL A 30 -1.23 -16.17 12.61
C VAL A 30 -1.99 -15.02 11.96
N ASN A 31 -1.32 -13.88 11.72
CA ASN A 31 -1.76 -12.81 10.84
C ASN A 31 -0.97 -12.91 9.53
N ASN A 32 -1.51 -13.53 8.47
CA ASN A 32 -0.86 -13.67 7.15
C ASN A 32 -0.71 -12.31 6.39
N LEU A 33 -0.45 -11.21 7.09
CA LEU A 33 -0.09 -9.92 6.52
C LEU A 33 1.34 -10.00 6.00
N THR A 34 1.46 -10.16 4.68
CA THR A 34 2.74 -10.11 3.96
C THR A 34 2.68 -8.97 2.96
N SER A 35 3.83 -8.40 2.60
CA SER A 35 3.87 -7.34 1.58
C SER A 35 3.55 -7.82 0.16
N THR A 36 3.28 -9.13 -0.05
CA THR A 36 3.01 -9.73 -1.36
C THR A 36 1.88 -9.04 -2.12
N ALA A 37 0.75 -8.76 -1.46
CA ALA A 37 -0.40 -8.13 -2.10
C ALA A 37 -0.12 -6.65 -2.43
N LEU A 38 0.52 -5.91 -1.51
CA LEU A 38 0.99 -4.54 -1.76
C LEU A 38 1.95 -4.49 -2.95
N ARG A 39 2.97 -5.35 -2.98
CA ARG A 39 3.95 -5.41 -4.08
C ARG A 39 3.30 -5.78 -5.40
N ARG A 40 2.26 -6.63 -5.39
CA ARG A 40 1.46 -6.92 -6.60
C ARG A 40 0.72 -5.69 -7.10
N ALA A 41 0.02 -4.98 -6.20
CA ALA A 41 -0.72 -3.77 -6.57
C ALA A 41 0.22 -2.68 -7.10
N VAL A 42 1.37 -2.45 -6.43
CA VAL A 42 2.40 -1.52 -6.91
C VAL A 42 2.93 -1.93 -8.29
N ARG A 43 3.18 -3.22 -8.52
CA ARG A 43 3.62 -3.70 -9.84
C ARG A 43 2.59 -3.39 -10.92
N SER A 44 1.31 -3.63 -10.65
CA SER A 44 0.24 -3.26 -11.58
C SER A 44 0.23 -1.75 -11.87
N LEU A 45 0.40 -0.90 -10.85
CA LEU A 45 0.54 0.55 -11.03
C LEU A 45 1.80 0.97 -11.79
N SER A 46 2.87 0.17 -11.77
CA SER A 46 4.15 0.49 -12.43
C SER A 46 4.21 0.14 -13.91
N ASN A 47 3.35 -0.78 -14.36
CA ASN A 47 3.25 -1.24 -15.74
C ASN A 47 2.88 -0.09 -16.69
N ASP A 48 3.14 -0.25 -17.98
CA ASP A 48 2.65 0.72 -18.96
C ASP A 48 1.13 0.67 -19.09
N ALA A 49 0.55 1.71 -19.71
CA ALA A 49 -0.90 1.86 -19.79
C ALA A 49 -1.59 0.74 -20.58
N ASP A 50 -0.96 0.17 -21.61
CA ASP A 50 -1.58 -0.88 -22.40
C ASP A 50 -1.55 -2.23 -21.66
N GLU A 51 -0.48 -2.49 -20.90
CA GLU A 51 -0.40 -3.62 -19.97
C GLU A 51 -1.44 -3.50 -18.85
N GLN A 52 -1.60 -2.31 -18.25
CA GLN A 52 -2.63 -2.05 -17.23
C GLN A 52 -4.05 -2.30 -17.77
N LEU A 53 -4.34 -1.79 -18.98
CA LEU A 53 -5.64 -2.02 -19.64
C LEU A 53 -5.85 -3.48 -20.01
N ALA A 54 -4.78 -4.21 -20.33
CA ALA A 54 -4.87 -5.65 -20.56
C ALA A 54 -5.22 -6.42 -19.28
N GLU A 55 -4.56 -6.11 -18.16
CA GLU A 55 -4.86 -6.73 -16.86
C GLU A 55 -6.32 -6.46 -16.43
N LEU A 56 -6.80 -5.22 -16.56
CA LEU A 56 -8.19 -4.86 -16.25
C LEU A 56 -9.21 -5.62 -17.11
N ARG A 57 -8.90 -5.81 -18.40
CA ARG A 57 -9.77 -6.58 -19.30
C ARG A 57 -9.83 -8.05 -18.90
N ASP A 58 -8.70 -8.64 -18.55
CA ASP A 58 -8.61 -10.06 -18.16
C ASP A 58 -9.34 -10.34 -16.84
N LEU A 59 -9.42 -9.35 -15.96
CA LEU A 59 -10.21 -9.40 -14.72
C LEU A 59 -11.72 -9.20 -14.94
N GLY A 60 -12.16 -8.90 -16.17
CA GLY A 60 -13.56 -8.54 -16.47
C GLY A 60 -13.93 -7.10 -16.08
N CYS A 61 -12.94 -6.29 -15.66
CA CYS A 61 -13.08 -4.90 -15.24
C CYS A 61 -12.74 -3.92 -16.36
N ALA A 62 -12.98 -4.27 -17.62
CA ALA A 62 -12.54 -3.52 -18.81
C ALA A 62 -12.99 -2.04 -18.87
N VAL A 63 -13.86 -1.59 -17.97
CA VAL A 63 -14.45 -0.25 -17.92
C VAL A 63 -13.86 0.62 -16.79
N GLY A 64 -13.23 0.03 -15.76
CA GLY A 64 -12.84 0.76 -14.55
C GLY A 64 -11.33 0.93 -14.39
N VAL A 65 -10.78 2.08 -14.83
CA VAL A 65 -9.38 2.44 -14.52
C VAL A 65 -9.19 2.72 -13.01
N ASP A 66 -10.28 3.08 -12.33
CA ASP A 66 -10.37 3.23 -10.88
C ASP A 66 -10.03 1.94 -10.12
N GLU A 67 -10.27 0.76 -10.68
CA GLU A 67 -9.89 -0.52 -10.07
C GLU A 67 -8.39 -0.62 -9.75
N LEU A 68 -7.52 -0.01 -10.57
CA LEU A 68 -6.08 0.05 -10.26
C LEU A 68 -5.81 0.81 -8.95
N ALA A 69 -6.53 1.92 -8.75
CA ALA A 69 -6.41 2.74 -7.56
C ALA A 69 -7.05 2.07 -6.35
N LEU A 70 -8.21 1.43 -6.51
CA LEU A 70 -8.90 0.71 -5.44
C LEU A 70 -8.08 -0.47 -4.93
N GLN A 71 -7.53 -1.30 -5.82
CA GLN A 71 -6.67 -2.42 -5.45
C GLN A 71 -5.43 -1.97 -4.69
N PHE A 72 -4.84 -0.85 -5.09
CA PHE A 72 -3.71 -0.26 -4.37
C PHE A 72 -4.14 0.30 -3.01
N HIS A 73 -5.23 1.06 -2.95
CA HIS A 73 -5.73 1.71 -1.75
C HIS A 73 -5.99 0.70 -0.62
N ASP A 74 -6.62 -0.43 -0.94
CA ASP A 74 -6.84 -1.53 0.03
C ASP A 74 -5.53 -1.98 0.71
N GLN A 75 -4.41 -1.96 -0.02
CA GLN A 75 -3.10 -2.33 0.51
C GLN A 75 -2.40 -1.14 1.19
N ALA A 76 -2.62 0.08 0.72
CA ALA A 76 -2.09 1.30 1.33
C ALA A 76 -2.59 1.46 2.78
N LEU A 77 -3.86 1.10 3.05
CA LEU A 77 -4.45 1.08 4.40
C LEU A 77 -3.70 0.15 5.38
N LEU A 78 -2.98 -0.85 4.87
CA LEU A 78 -2.21 -1.82 5.65
C LEU A 78 -0.72 -1.52 5.70
N ALA A 79 -0.24 -0.53 4.94
CA ALA A 79 1.19 -0.28 4.74
C ALA A 79 1.93 0.07 6.04
N LYS A 80 1.28 0.81 6.95
CA LYS A 80 1.87 1.12 8.25
C LYS A 80 2.11 -0.15 9.08
N GLN A 81 1.14 -1.07 9.11
CA GLN A 81 1.26 -2.34 9.81
C GLN A 81 2.33 -3.22 9.15
N LEU A 82 2.44 -3.21 7.82
CA LEU A 82 3.52 -3.91 7.11
C LEU A 82 4.90 -3.36 7.46
N ASN A 83 5.05 -2.05 7.61
CA ASN A 83 6.28 -1.41 8.06
C ASN A 83 6.62 -1.76 9.53
N GLU A 84 5.64 -1.70 10.44
CA GLU A 84 5.80 -2.10 11.85
C GLU A 84 6.21 -3.58 11.99
N LEU A 85 5.79 -4.43 11.03
CA LEU A 85 6.17 -5.84 10.93
C LEU A 85 7.51 -6.08 10.22
N GLY A 86 8.14 -5.03 9.66
CA GLY A 86 9.39 -5.12 8.90
C GLY A 86 9.27 -5.75 7.51
N GLU A 87 8.05 -5.81 6.96
CA GLU A 87 7.79 -6.37 5.61
C GLU A 87 8.02 -5.33 4.49
N ILE A 88 8.07 -4.04 4.86
CA ILE A 88 8.53 -2.91 4.03
C ILE A 88 9.34 -1.94 4.90
N ASN A 89 10.28 -1.19 4.30
CA ASN A 89 11.07 -0.17 4.99
C ASN A 89 10.36 1.20 5.03
N ASP A 90 10.98 2.20 5.66
CA ASP A 90 10.38 3.54 5.85
C ASP A 90 10.25 4.32 4.53
N GLU A 91 11.18 4.13 3.60
CA GLU A 91 11.16 4.77 2.28
C GLU A 91 10.05 4.18 1.40
N GLU A 92 9.86 2.86 1.45
CA GLU A 92 8.74 2.15 0.83
C GLU A 92 7.40 2.64 1.39
N LEU A 93 7.27 2.78 2.71
CA LEU A 93 6.07 3.31 3.36
C LEU A 93 5.76 4.74 2.91
N GLU A 94 6.77 5.60 2.85
CA GLU A 94 6.59 6.99 2.41
C GLU A 94 6.19 7.06 0.93
N THR A 95 6.74 6.18 0.11
CA THR A 95 6.37 6.09 -1.31
C THR A 95 4.92 5.63 -1.48
N VAL A 96 4.46 4.66 -0.68
CA VAL A 96 3.05 4.25 -0.67
C VAL A 96 2.13 5.42 -0.34
N ARG A 97 2.46 6.22 0.67
CA ARG A 97 1.67 7.41 1.04
C ARG A 97 1.62 8.45 -0.07
N ARG A 98 2.74 8.66 -0.79
CA ARG A 98 2.81 9.58 -1.93
C ARG A 98 1.92 9.13 -3.09
N ILE A 99 1.90 7.82 -3.40
CA ILE A 99 1.01 7.24 -4.41
C ILE A 99 -0.45 7.41 -3.99
N ASP A 100 -0.80 7.01 -2.77
CA ASP A 100 -2.17 7.09 -2.25
C ASP A 100 -2.70 8.53 -2.26
N SER A 101 -1.89 9.48 -1.79
CA SER A 101 -2.22 10.91 -1.81
C SER A 101 -2.34 11.50 -3.23
N LEU A 102 -1.64 10.93 -4.21
CA LEU A 102 -1.79 11.35 -5.61
C LEU A 102 -3.10 10.83 -6.20
N LEU A 103 -3.43 9.56 -5.95
CA LEU A 103 -4.68 8.95 -6.41
C LEU A 103 -5.92 9.59 -5.76
N ASP A 104 -5.84 9.92 -4.46
CA ASP A 104 -6.89 10.68 -3.77
C ASP A 104 -7.12 12.06 -4.40
N ARG A 105 -6.04 12.80 -4.72
CA ARG A 105 -6.15 14.09 -5.43
C ARG A 105 -6.69 13.98 -6.85
N MET A 106 -6.50 12.82 -7.50
CA MET A 106 -7.08 12.53 -8.82
C MET A 106 -8.56 12.13 -8.73
N SER A 107 -9.09 11.87 -7.54
CA SER A 107 -10.46 11.38 -7.36
C SER A 107 -11.50 12.51 -7.42
N GLY A 108 -12.78 12.13 -7.37
CA GLY A 108 -13.93 13.04 -7.39
C GLY A 108 -14.45 13.37 -8.80
N GLU A 109 -15.71 13.78 -8.88
CA GLU A 109 -16.43 14.00 -10.14
C GLU A 109 -15.74 15.01 -11.07
N VAL A 110 -15.14 16.07 -10.49
CA VAL A 110 -14.40 17.09 -11.24
C VAL A 110 -13.20 16.52 -12.01
N ASN A 111 -12.66 15.39 -11.55
CA ASN A 111 -11.52 14.71 -12.13
C ASN A 111 -11.89 13.44 -12.89
N ALA A 112 -13.18 13.18 -13.13
CA ALA A 112 -13.66 11.96 -13.82
C ALA A 112 -12.94 11.69 -15.17
N HIS A 113 -12.52 12.76 -15.87
CA HIS A 113 -11.75 12.68 -17.10
C HIS A 113 -10.40 11.95 -16.96
N LEU A 114 -9.81 11.90 -15.76
CA LEU A 114 -8.57 11.19 -15.46
C LEU A 114 -8.76 9.66 -15.36
N TRP A 115 -9.99 9.18 -15.19
CA TRP A 115 -10.31 7.77 -14.95
C TRP A 115 -10.79 7.07 -16.22
N THR A 116 -10.13 7.38 -17.34
CA THR A 116 -10.43 6.82 -18.65
C THR A 116 -9.20 6.11 -19.22
N GLY A 117 -9.39 5.14 -20.11
CA GLY A 117 -8.26 4.46 -20.76
C GLY A 117 -7.35 5.42 -21.54
N ASP A 118 -7.91 6.48 -22.13
CA ASP A 118 -7.13 7.50 -22.83
C ASP A 118 -6.29 8.35 -21.87
N ALA A 119 -6.85 8.74 -20.72
CA ALA A 119 -6.09 9.43 -19.68
C ALA A 119 -5.02 8.53 -19.05
N LEU A 120 -5.29 7.23 -18.88
CA LEU A 120 -4.29 6.27 -18.39
C LEU A 120 -3.03 6.25 -19.28
N ARG A 121 -3.22 6.38 -20.59
CA ARG A 121 -2.12 6.47 -21.59
C ARG A 121 -1.42 7.82 -21.61
N THR A 122 -2.16 8.91 -21.50
CA THR A 122 -1.66 10.24 -21.89
C THR A 122 -1.49 11.23 -20.74
N SER A 123 -2.14 11.00 -19.59
CA SER A 123 -2.16 11.99 -18.52
C SER A 123 -0.81 12.05 -17.79
N PRO A 124 -0.31 13.26 -17.50
CA PRO A 124 0.88 13.43 -16.66
C PRO A 124 0.70 12.85 -15.25
N GLN A 125 -0.53 12.82 -14.73
CA GLN A 125 -0.85 12.29 -13.41
C GLN A 125 -0.63 10.77 -13.34
N TRP A 126 -1.12 10.03 -14.33
CA TRP A 126 -0.88 8.58 -14.40
C TRP A 126 0.60 8.25 -14.67
N ALA A 127 1.30 9.09 -15.42
CA ALA A 127 2.75 8.97 -15.56
C ALA A 127 3.48 9.16 -14.22
N GLN A 128 3.03 10.10 -13.37
CA GLN A 128 3.57 10.27 -12.02
C GLN A 128 3.28 9.08 -11.11
N VAL A 129 2.05 8.51 -11.16
CA VAL A 129 1.69 7.29 -10.43
C VAL A 129 2.64 6.14 -10.80
N ARG A 130 2.85 5.90 -12.11
CA ARG A 130 3.80 4.89 -12.60
C ARG A 130 5.21 5.14 -12.10
N GLY A 131 5.69 6.37 -12.16
CA GLY A 131 7.04 6.73 -11.69
C GLY A 131 7.26 6.45 -10.20
N LEU A 132 6.29 6.81 -9.36
CA LEU A 132 6.34 6.51 -7.92
C LEU A 132 6.26 5.00 -7.64
N ALA A 133 5.44 4.27 -8.40
CA ALA A 133 5.35 2.83 -8.28
C ALA A 133 6.66 2.13 -8.68
N GLN A 134 7.34 2.63 -9.71
CA GLN A 134 8.67 2.15 -10.10
C GLN A 134 9.72 2.48 -9.02
N GLU A 135 9.70 3.70 -8.47
CA GLU A 135 10.55 4.10 -7.33
C GLU A 135 10.41 3.09 -6.18
N PHE A 136 9.18 2.79 -5.74
CA PHE A 136 8.91 1.80 -4.70
C PHE A 136 9.57 0.44 -4.97
N LEU A 137 9.48 -0.05 -6.21
CA LEU A 137 10.02 -1.37 -6.57
C LEU A 137 11.55 -1.41 -6.54
N THR A 138 12.23 -0.26 -6.63
CA THR A 138 13.70 -0.16 -6.54
C THR A 138 14.24 0.04 -5.13
N LEU A 139 13.38 0.35 -4.15
CA LEU A 139 13.78 0.58 -2.75
C LEU A 139 14.08 -0.70 -1.96
N HIS A 140 13.94 -1.87 -2.58
CA HIS A 140 14.04 -3.18 -1.94
C HIS A 140 14.91 -4.17 -2.73
N ASP A 141 15.96 -3.66 -3.37
CA ASP A 141 17.08 -4.47 -3.89
C ASP A 141 18.28 -4.44 -2.94
#